data_AF-A0A957EUK8-F1
#
_entry.id   AF-A0A957EUK8-F1
#
_cell.length_a   1.000
_cell.length_b   1.000
_cell.length_c   1.000
_cell.angle_alpha   90.00
_cell.angle_beta   90.00
_cell.angle_gamma   90.00
#
_symmetry.space_group_name_H-M   'P 1'
#
loop_
_entity.id
_entity.type
_entity.pdbx_description
1 polymer ?
#
loop_
_entity_poly.entity_id
_entity_poly.type
_entity_poly.pdbx_seq_one_letter_code
_entity_poly.pdbx_strand_id
1 'polypeptide(L)'
;IIPTNTYHGQRPEVQARWRELLGERVLLLDDETAVSETIALAIGLCEGTLDSLYRGVDDLVAAGHTATATRSATTAIAPYAKTRGSLVPVAAGVLPVNGMGEDGRL
;
A
#
# COMPACT_ATOMS: atom_id res chain seq x y z
N ILE A 1 -9.66 0.10 -6.58
CA ILE A 1 -8.81 0.92 -7.47
C ILE A 1 -9.55 1.03 -8.80
N ILE A 2 -9.68 2.23 -9.37
CA ILE A 2 -10.33 2.48 -10.66
C ILE A 2 -9.32 3.18 -11.58
N PRO A 3 -8.78 2.49 -12.61
CA PRO A 3 -7.97 3.15 -13.63
C PRO A 3 -8.84 4.06 -14.50
N THR A 4 -8.43 5.31 -14.64
CA THR A 4 -9.22 6.33 -15.33
C THR A 4 -9.20 6.17 -16.85
N ASN A 5 -8.17 5.54 -17.44
CA ASN A 5 -8.12 5.26 -18.89
C ASN A 5 -9.05 4.14 -19.37
N THR A 6 -9.84 3.54 -18.47
CA THR A 6 -10.85 2.53 -18.87
C THR A 6 -12.09 3.18 -19.48
N TYR A 7 -12.85 2.43 -20.28
CA TYR A 7 -14.04 2.91 -21.02
C TYR A 7 -15.07 3.69 -20.17
N HIS A 8 -15.13 3.43 -18.87
CA HIS A 8 -16.00 4.16 -17.93
C HIS A 8 -15.24 4.82 -16.76
N GLY A 9 -13.90 4.73 -16.74
CA GLY A 9 -13.07 5.19 -15.62
C GLY A 9 -13.14 6.69 -15.40
N GLN A 10 -13.35 7.49 -16.45
CA GLN A 10 -13.50 8.94 -16.36
C GLN A 10 -14.94 9.41 -16.17
N ARG A 11 -15.95 8.51 -16.19
CA ARG A 11 -17.34 8.93 -16.06
C ARG A 11 -17.60 9.43 -14.63
N PRO A 12 -17.99 10.70 -14.45
CA PRO A 12 -18.21 11.27 -13.12
C PRO A 12 -19.25 10.49 -12.31
N GLU A 13 -20.29 9.99 -12.98
CA GLU A 13 -21.36 9.18 -12.38
C GLU A 13 -20.84 7.88 -11.75
N VAL A 14 -19.90 7.21 -12.41
CA VAL A 14 -19.30 5.96 -11.92
C VAL A 14 -18.42 6.24 -10.71
N GLN A 15 -17.58 7.27 -10.79
CA GLN A 15 -16.71 7.65 -9.67
C GLN A 15 -17.53 8.13 -8.46
N ALA A 16 -18.57 8.94 -8.69
CA ALA A 16 -19.47 9.41 -7.64
C ALA A 16 -20.17 8.24 -6.96
N ARG A 17 -20.70 7.28 -7.75
CA ARG A 17 -21.37 6.10 -7.21
C ARG A 17 -20.47 5.26 -6.32
N TRP A 18 -19.22 5.02 -6.74
CA TRP A 18 -18.28 4.28 -5.91
C TRP A 18 -17.87 5.07 -4.67
N ARG A 19 -17.69 6.39 -4.76
CA ARG A 19 -17.40 7.26 -3.61
C ARG A 19 -18.56 7.31 -2.61
N GLU A 20 -19.81 7.28 -3.04
CA GLU A 20 -20.97 7.17 -2.14
C GLU A 20 -20.93 5.88 -1.30
N LEU A 21 -20.52 4.77 -1.89
CA LEU A 21 -20.52 3.46 -1.22
C LEU A 21 -19.29 3.22 -0.34
N LEU A 22 -18.12 3.70 -0.78
CA LEU A 22 -16.83 3.33 -0.20
C LEU A 22 -16.04 4.54 0.36
N GLY A 23 -16.52 5.76 0.13
CA GLY A 23 -15.86 6.99 0.56
C GLY A 23 -14.46 7.13 -0.02
N GLU A 24 -13.51 7.48 0.85
CA GLU A 24 -12.09 7.70 0.51
C GLU A 24 -11.32 6.40 0.18
N ARG A 25 -11.99 5.23 0.25
CA ARG A 25 -11.39 3.93 -0.13
C ARG A 25 -11.40 3.70 -1.64
N VAL A 26 -11.99 4.62 -2.42
CA VAL A 26 -11.93 4.60 -3.89
C VAL A 26 -10.67 5.32 -4.36
N LEU A 27 -9.67 4.53 -4.76
CA LEU A 27 -8.44 5.04 -5.35
C LEU A 27 -8.62 5.19 -6.86
N LEU A 28 -8.47 6.42 -7.37
CA LEU A 28 -8.50 6.72 -8.80
C LEU A 28 -7.06 6.75 -9.32
N LEU A 29 -6.81 6.04 -10.40
CA LEU A 29 -5.46 5.85 -10.93
C LEU A 29 -5.39 6.41 -12.35
N ASP A 30 -4.50 7.36 -12.58
CA ASP A 30 -4.31 8.03 -13.88
C ASP A 30 -3.41 7.24 -14.84
N ASP A 31 -2.65 6.27 -14.33
CA ASP A 31 -1.77 5.39 -15.09
C ASP A 31 -2.07 3.92 -14.77
N GLU A 32 -2.59 3.16 -15.74
CA GLU A 32 -2.89 1.74 -15.56
C GLU A 32 -1.67 0.87 -15.24
N THR A 33 -0.46 1.33 -15.56
CA THR A 33 0.77 0.59 -15.24
C THR A 33 1.10 0.66 -13.75
N ALA A 34 0.56 1.66 -13.04
CA ALA A 34 0.81 1.90 -11.62
C ALA A 34 -0.09 1.07 -10.66
N VAL A 35 -0.89 0.13 -11.17
CA VAL A 35 -1.84 -0.64 -10.36
C VAL A 35 -1.11 -1.50 -9.32
N SER A 36 -0.04 -2.16 -9.74
CA SER A 36 0.75 -3.05 -8.87
C SER A 36 1.41 -2.26 -7.74
N GLU A 37 1.97 -1.11 -8.05
CA GLU A 37 2.59 -0.16 -7.13
C GLU A 37 1.54 0.38 -6.15
N THR A 38 0.35 0.72 -6.64
CA THR A 38 -0.77 1.18 -5.79
C THR A 38 -1.20 0.10 -4.81
N ILE A 39 -1.26 -1.16 -5.24
CA ILE A 39 -1.57 -2.30 -4.37
C ILE A 39 -0.44 -2.51 -3.35
N ALA A 40 0.82 -2.46 -3.77
CA ALA A 40 1.97 -2.60 -2.88
C ALA A 40 1.96 -1.54 -1.77
N LEU A 41 1.74 -0.27 -2.13
CA LEU A 41 1.61 0.81 -1.15
C LEU A 41 0.39 0.62 -0.24
N ALA A 42 -0.74 0.15 -0.78
CA ALA A 42 -1.93 -0.13 0.02
C ALA A 42 -1.69 -1.25 1.03
N ILE A 43 -1.02 -2.32 0.63
CA ILE A 43 -0.64 -3.43 1.52
C ILE A 43 0.33 -2.94 2.58
N GLY A 44 1.38 -2.21 2.21
CA GLY A 44 2.35 -1.70 3.17
C GLY A 44 1.73 -0.75 4.20
N LEU A 45 0.82 0.12 3.76
CA LEU A 45 0.00 0.94 4.66
C LEU A 45 -0.96 0.09 5.51
N CYS A 46 -1.50 -1.00 4.95
CA CYS A 46 -2.37 -1.94 5.66
C CYS A 46 -1.68 -2.68 6.80
N GLU A 47 -0.48 -3.15 6.53
CA GLU A 47 0.32 -4.00 7.42
C GLU A 47 1.17 -3.18 8.40
N GLY A 48 1.26 -1.86 8.21
CA GLY A 48 2.09 -0.99 9.05
C GLY A 48 3.60 -1.17 8.78
N THR A 49 3.97 -1.73 7.63
CA THR A 49 5.37 -1.85 7.19
C THR A 49 5.87 -0.56 6.52
N LEU A 50 4.96 0.36 6.20
CA LEU A 50 5.23 1.58 5.48
C LEU A 50 5.02 2.80 6.39
N ASP A 51 6.11 3.26 7.01
CA ASP A 51 6.09 4.38 7.98
C ASP A 51 5.72 5.73 7.34
N SER A 52 6.03 5.90 6.04
CA SER A 52 5.73 7.11 5.28
C SER A 52 5.64 6.82 3.79
N LEU A 53 4.77 7.55 3.09
CA LEU A 53 4.66 7.46 1.63
C LEU A 53 5.98 7.73 0.91
N TYR A 54 6.86 8.57 1.48
CA TYR A 54 8.18 8.83 0.92
C TYR A 54 9.07 7.58 0.91
N ARG A 55 9.12 6.83 2.01
CA ARG A 55 9.84 5.55 2.05
C ARG A 55 9.25 4.53 1.06
N GLY A 56 7.91 4.49 0.94
CA GLY A 56 7.26 3.64 -0.05
C GLY A 56 7.66 3.98 -1.49
N VAL A 57 7.89 5.26 -1.80
CA VAL A 57 8.43 5.69 -3.11
C VAL A 57 9.84 5.17 -3.33
N ASP A 58 10.71 5.29 -2.32
CA ASP A 58 12.09 4.79 -2.39
C ASP A 58 12.13 3.27 -2.61
N ASP A 59 11.29 2.51 -1.91
CA ASP A 59 11.18 1.06 -2.05
C ASP A 59 10.73 0.64 -3.46
N LEU A 60 9.75 1.37 -4.03
CA LEU A 60 9.30 1.13 -5.40
C LEU A 60 10.39 1.42 -6.43
N VAL A 61 11.14 2.51 -6.25
CA VAL A 61 12.28 2.84 -7.12
C VAL A 61 13.38 1.78 -7.00
N ALA A 62 13.68 1.32 -5.79
CA ALA A 62 14.67 0.26 -5.54
C ALA A 62 14.25 -1.08 -6.16
N ALA A 63 12.94 -1.37 -6.20
CA ALA A 63 12.38 -2.55 -6.86
C ALA A 63 12.34 -2.43 -8.41
N GLY A 64 12.73 -1.28 -8.97
CA GLY A 64 12.85 -1.07 -10.42
C GLY A 64 11.58 -0.50 -11.08
N HIS A 65 10.63 0.01 -10.30
CA HIS A 65 9.45 0.66 -10.84
C HIS A 65 9.78 2.04 -11.44
N THR A 66 9.01 2.45 -12.46
CA THR A 66 9.26 3.72 -13.13
C THR A 66 8.85 4.91 -12.25
N ALA A 67 9.49 6.05 -12.43
CA ALA A 67 9.14 7.28 -11.70
C ALA A 67 7.68 7.72 -11.96
N THR A 68 7.19 7.52 -13.18
CA THR A 68 5.81 7.82 -13.57
C THR A 68 4.81 6.95 -12.81
N ALA A 69 4.99 5.63 -12.83
CA ALA A 69 4.11 4.70 -12.14
C ALA A 69 4.12 4.92 -10.62
N THR A 70 5.31 5.14 -10.06
CA THR A 70 5.50 5.44 -8.64
C THR A 70 4.77 6.72 -8.22
N ARG A 71 4.86 7.79 -9.04
CA ARG A 71 4.16 9.05 -8.79
C ARG A 71 2.64 8.90 -8.88
N SER A 72 2.16 8.17 -9.89
CA SER A 72 0.74 7.87 -10.07
C SER A 72 0.17 7.13 -8.86
N ALA A 73 0.82 6.03 -8.44
CA ALA A 73 0.44 5.25 -7.28
C ALA A 73 0.42 6.07 -5.98
N THR A 74 1.46 6.87 -5.75
CA THR A 74 1.58 7.75 -4.57
C THR A 74 0.46 8.79 -4.54
N THR A 75 0.12 9.37 -5.70
CA THR A 75 -0.98 10.34 -5.82
C THR A 75 -2.33 9.68 -5.55
N ALA A 76 -2.56 8.50 -6.14
CA ALA A 76 -3.81 7.75 -5.99
C ALA A 76 -4.07 7.35 -4.54
N ILE A 77 -3.03 6.99 -3.79
CA ILE A 77 -3.17 6.49 -2.41
C ILE A 77 -3.14 7.58 -1.32
N ALA A 78 -2.70 8.80 -1.64
CA ALA A 78 -2.58 9.88 -0.68
C ALA A 78 -3.85 10.17 0.15
N PRO A 79 -5.08 10.15 -0.41
CA PRO A 79 -6.31 10.33 0.38
C PRO A 79 -6.51 9.22 1.42
N TYR A 80 -6.27 7.97 1.02
CA TYR A 80 -6.37 6.82 1.90
C TYR A 80 -5.32 6.82 3.01
N ALA A 81 -4.09 7.23 2.70
CA ALA A 81 -3.03 7.36 3.69
C ALA A 81 -3.35 8.41 4.76
N LYS A 82 -4.00 9.53 4.39
CA LYS A 82 -4.39 10.60 5.34
C LYS A 82 -5.49 10.18 6.32
N THR A 83 -6.38 9.30 5.92
CA THR A 83 -7.48 8.82 6.78
C THR A 83 -7.06 7.68 7.69
N ARG A 84 -5.94 7.03 7.41
CA ARG A 84 -5.35 6.06 8.33
C ARG A 84 -4.66 6.80 9.48
N GLY A 85 -5.12 6.55 10.70
CA GLY A 85 -4.33 6.83 11.90
C GLY A 85 -3.06 5.99 11.92
N SER A 86 -2.02 6.48 12.61
CA SER A 86 -0.78 5.72 12.83
C SER A 86 -1.13 4.34 13.42
N LEU A 87 -0.83 3.28 12.67
CA LEU A 87 -0.92 1.93 13.20
C LEU A 87 0.21 1.75 14.21
N VAL A 88 -0.13 1.35 15.43
CA VAL A 88 0.87 0.96 16.42
C VAL A 88 1.49 -0.36 15.94
N PRO A 89 2.83 -0.47 15.83
CA PRO A 89 3.47 -1.73 15.49
C PRO A 89 3.02 -2.81 16.48
N VAL A 90 2.49 -3.92 15.98
CA VAL A 90 2.28 -5.10 16.83
C VAL A 90 3.66 -5.65 17.14
N ALA A 91 4.04 -5.67 18.42
CA ALA A 91 5.27 -6.31 18.86
C ALA A 91 5.22 -7.78 18.43
N ALA A 92 6.00 -8.15 17.42
CA ALA A 92 6.25 -9.54 17.08
C ALA A 92 6.86 -10.17 18.34
N GLY A 93 6.10 -11.07 18.97
CA GLY A 93 6.46 -11.68 20.24
C GLY A 93 7.87 -12.22 20.18
N VAL A 94 8.70 -11.83 21.15
CA VAL A 94 10.00 -12.43 21.41
C VAL A 94 9.74 -13.93 21.60
N LEU A 95 10.06 -14.72 20.56
CA LEU A 95 10.06 -16.16 20.69
C LEU A 95 11.04 -16.49 21.82
N PRO A 96 10.62 -17.17 22.90
CA PRO A 96 11.56 -17.58 23.92
C PRO A 96 12.61 -18.45 23.24
N VAL A 97 13.88 -18.07 23.38
CA VAL A 97 15.00 -18.92 22.97
C VAL A 97 14.82 -20.26 23.67
N ASN A 98 14.61 -21.32 22.89
CA ASN A 98 14.54 -22.68 23.42
C ASN A 98 15.95 -23.02 23.92
N GLY A 99 16.23 -22.74 25.19
CA GLY A 99 17.38 -23.27 25.91
C GLY A 99 17.16 -24.75 26.15
N MET A 100 17.28 -25.57 25.10
CA MET A 100 17.32 -27.02 25.23
C MET A 100 18.79 -27.44 25.13
N GLY A 101 19.38 -27.76 26.28
CA GLY A 101 20.77 -28.17 26.42
C GLY A 101 21.11 -29.37 25.55
N GLU A 102 22.06 -29.17 24.64
CA GLU A 102 22.79 -30.25 24.00
C GLU A 102 23.93 -30.69 24.94
N ASP A 103 23.58 -31.52 25.94
CA ASP A 103 24.58 -32.28 26.70
C ASP A 103 25.04 -33.46 25.84
N GLY A 104 25.99 -33.18 24.95
CA GLY A 104 26.65 -34.13 24.06
C GLY A 104 27.44 -35.21 24.80
N ARG A 105 26.74 -36.25 25.26
CA ARG A 105 27.35 -37.50 25.73
C ARG A 105 27.55 -38.47 24.56
N LEU A 106 28.79 -38.61 24.12
CA LEU A 106 29.39 -39.87 23.65
C LEU A 106 30.70 -40.08 24.41
#